data_AF-A0A2S0JNB3-F1
#
_entry.id   AF-A0A2S0JNB3-F1
#
_cell.length_a   1.000
_cell.length_b   1.000
_cell.length_c   1.000
_cell.angle_alpha   90.00
_cell.angle_beta   90.00
_cell.angle_gamma   90.00
#
_symmetry.space_group_name_H-M   'P 1'
#
loop_
_entity.id
_entity.type
_entity.pdbx_description
1 polymer ?
#
loop_
_entity_poly.entity_id
_entity_poly.type
_entity_poly.pdbx_seq_one_letter_code
_entity_poly.pdbx_strand_id
1 'polypeptide(L)'
;MSKLNVTVIRDLSESKKRVMANVVQHIEQRDNIKRAWRWQYSLITIIFTACIGLFFYSQLQFDNKLHLSSNELPILDEEEISLNLNVYNPQSEQSRNAFFQTTIEMDAYHAYALSKGIEINEELIDKNRRISKRDFENQLEDEHFNNSLASLELTFDEYFEKYIEPLNIKGIAQNELLKDYQKRYENSFPLHAYLGVKKEAMDYLTAKFVDKIDYLKKKFQFSMNPKDAYVSDTKYKTGYVVAIEEDRFLVVSGEVKDLIGHLTNEEMINQKENGIWYPLHEVKDKLAVGNMVSVTYSMQERLGKYGFVANLDEIEIVK
;
A
#
# COMPACT_ATOMS: atom_id res chain seq x y z
N MET A 1 -85.04 -61.53 66.16
CA MET A 1 -84.75 -60.07 66.10
C MET A 1 -83.67 -59.81 65.05
N SER A 2 -83.78 -58.69 64.33
CA SER A 2 -82.76 -57.94 63.55
C SER A 2 -83.30 -57.61 62.14
N LYS A 3 -84.21 -56.65 61.95
CA LYS A 3 -84.00 -55.19 61.70
C LYS A 3 -82.83 -54.87 60.77
N LEU A 4 -83.13 -54.42 59.54
CA LEU A 4 -82.37 -53.37 58.82
C LEU A 4 -83.16 -52.95 57.56
N ASN A 5 -84.01 -51.94 57.69
CA ASN A 5 -83.77 -50.52 57.39
C ASN A 5 -83.47 -50.21 55.92
N VAL A 6 -84.54 -49.83 55.23
CA VAL A 6 -84.52 -49.10 53.96
C VAL A 6 -83.80 -47.78 54.20
N THR A 7 -82.66 -47.58 53.53
CA THR A 7 -81.98 -46.28 53.54
C THR A 7 -82.16 -45.62 52.18
N VAL A 8 -82.90 -44.53 52.21
CA VAL A 8 -83.29 -43.64 51.11
C VAL A 8 -82.10 -43.32 50.20
N ILE A 9 -82.28 -43.53 48.90
CA ILE A 9 -81.34 -43.12 47.84
C ILE A 9 -81.24 -41.59 47.91
N ARG A 10 -80.09 -41.10 48.37
CA ARG A 10 -79.75 -39.69 48.49
C ARG A 10 -79.79 -39.05 47.10
N ASP A 11 -80.57 -37.99 46.94
CA ASP A 11 -80.74 -37.27 45.68
C ASP A 11 -79.37 -36.79 45.13
N LEU A 12 -79.00 -37.32 43.96
CA LEU A 12 -77.73 -37.07 43.27
C LEU A 12 -77.80 -35.88 42.29
N SER A 13 -78.93 -35.16 42.26
CA SER A 13 -79.18 -34.06 41.33
C SER A 13 -78.13 -32.94 41.43
N GLU A 14 -77.73 -32.56 42.65
CA GLU A 14 -76.69 -31.54 42.86
C GLU A 14 -75.30 -31.99 42.42
N SER A 15 -74.96 -33.27 42.64
CA SER A 15 -73.67 -33.82 42.23
C SER A 15 -73.56 -33.83 40.70
N LYS A 16 -74.64 -34.18 39.99
CA LYS A 16 -74.66 -34.15 38.52
C LYS A 16 -74.55 -32.73 37.96
N LYS A 17 -75.22 -31.74 38.58
CA LYS A 17 -75.09 -30.32 38.18
C LYS A 17 -73.67 -29.81 38.34
N ARG A 18 -72.99 -30.15 39.44
CA ARG A 18 -71.59 -29.77 39.68
C ARG A 18 -70.63 -30.39 38.66
N VAL A 19 -70.84 -31.67 38.32
CA VAL A 19 -70.01 -32.35 37.31
C VAL A 19 -70.24 -31.77 35.92
N MET A 20 -71.49 -31.50 35.52
CA MET A 20 -71.77 -30.85 34.22
C MET A 20 -71.14 -29.47 34.13
N ALA A 21 -71.23 -28.64 35.17
CA ALA A 21 -70.62 -27.32 35.18
C ALA A 21 -69.09 -27.39 35.01
N ASN A 22 -68.42 -28.31 35.72
CA ASN A 22 -66.98 -28.50 35.59
C ASN A 22 -66.55 -29.02 34.22
N VAL A 23 -67.35 -29.90 33.60
CA VAL A 23 -67.08 -30.43 32.26
C VAL A 23 -67.27 -29.37 31.20
N VAL A 24 -68.35 -28.56 31.27
CA VAL A 24 -68.58 -27.45 30.33
C VAL A 24 -67.47 -26.41 30.42
N GLN A 25 -67.03 -26.05 31.64
CA GLN A 25 -65.93 -25.13 31.85
C GLN A 25 -64.59 -25.65 31.28
N HIS A 26 -64.34 -26.97 31.38
CA HIS A 26 -63.14 -27.59 30.78
C HIS A 26 -63.20 -27.63 29.24
N ILE A 27 -64.39 -27.77 28.65
CA ILE A 27 -64.59 -27.73 27.20
C ILE A 27 -64.39 -26.30 26.67
N GLU A 28 -64.99 -25.30 27.33
CA GLU A 28 -64.81 -23.88 26.96
C GLU A 28 -63.36 -23.39 27.11
N GLN A 29 -62.60 -23.93 28.08
CA GLN A 29 -61.17 -23.64 28.20
C GLN A 29 -60.31 -24.29 27.11
N ARG A 30 -60.73 -25.44 26.55
CA ARG A 30 -60.03 -26.09 25.43
C ARG A 30 -60.21 -25.35 24.10
N ASP A 31 -61.40 -24.78 23.86
CA ASP A 31 -61.66 -24.02 22.63
C ASP A 31 -61.01 -22.62 22.63
N ASN A 32 -60.62 -22.11 23.81
CA ASN A 32 -59.96 -20.80 23.97
C ASN A 32 -58.42 -20.82 23.92
N ILE A 33 -57.79 -21.93 23.52
CA ILE A 33 -56.34 -21.94 23.26
C ILE A 33 -56.09 -21.19 21.95
N LYS A 34 -55.81 -19.88 22.08
CA LYS A 34 -55.43 -18.98 20.99
C LYS A 34 -54.44 -19.68 20.05
N ARG A 35 -54.86 -19.85 18.80
CA ARG A 35 -54.07 -20.38 17.69
C ARG A 35 -52.90 -19.42 17.44
N ALA A 36 -51.79 -19.62 18.16
CA ALA A 36 -50.62 -18.77 18.07
C ALA A 36 -50.11 -18.72 16.61
N TRP A 37 -49.81 -17.50 16.19
CA TRP A 37 -49.58 -17.07 14.81
C TRP A 37 -48.26 -17.65 14.25
N ARG A 38 -48.31 -18.91 13.79
CA ARG A 38 -47.12 -19.67 13.32
C ARG A 38 -46.56 -19.24 11.95
N TRP A 39 -47.21 -18.33 11.24
CA TRP A 39 -46.75 -17.85 9.93
C TRP A 39 -45.54 -16.91 10.02
N GLN A 40 -45.39 -16.18 11.13
CA GLN A 40 -44.27 -15.26 11.32
C GLN A 40 -42.93 -15.99 11.46
N TYR A 41 -42.92 -17.14 12.14
CA TYR A 41 -41.71 -17.96 12.24
C TYR A 41 -41.27 -18.48 10.88
N SER A 42 -42.19 -18.92 10.02
CA SER A 42 -41.83 -19.39 8.67
C SER A 42 -41.20 -18.29 7.81
N LEU A 43 -41.72 -17.07 7.87
CA LEU A 43 -41.21 -15.92 7.12
C LEU A 43 -39.85 -15.45 7.66
N ILE A 44 -39.70 -15.41 8.98
CA ILE A 44 -38.43 -15.05 9.64
C ILE A 44 -37.36 -16.09 9.30
N THR A 45 -37.66 -17.39 9.33
CA THR A 45 -36.69 -18.42 8.97
C THR A 45 -36.26 -18.28 7.51
N ILE A 46 -37.17 -18.02 6.58
CA ILE A 46 -36.82 -17.81 5.16
C ILE A 46 -35.91 -16.60 4.98
N ILE A 47 -36.23 -15.47 5.63
CA ILE A 47 -35.39 -14.26 5.59
C ILE A 47 -34.02 -14.55 6.20
N PHE A 48 -33.97 -15.22 7.35
CA PHE A 48 -32.72 -15.53 8.03
C PHE A 48 -31.86 -16.50 7.21
N THR A 49 -32.45 -17.52 6.58
CA THR A 49 -31.75 -18.43 5.67
C THR A 49 -31.27 -17.71 4.41
N ALA A 50 -32.05 -16.76 3.87
CA ALA A 50 -31.63 -15.93 2.74
C ALA A 50 -30.48 -14.98 3.11
N CYS A 51 -30.51 -14.38 4.31
CA CYS A 51 -29.43 -13.52 4.82
C CYS A 51 -28.16 -14.32 5.10
N ILE A 52 -28.28 -15.51 5.70
CA ILE A 52 -27.15 -16.42 5.91
C ILE A 52 -26.60 -16.89 4.56
N GLY A 53 -27.47 -17.25 3.62
CA GLY A 53 -27.07 -17.64 2.26
C GLY A 53 -26.38 -16.51 1.50
N LEU A 54 -26.89 -15.28 1.58
CA LEU A 54 -26.26 -14.08 1.02
C LEU A 54 -24.95 -13.74 1.73
N PHE A 55 -24.86 -13.93 3.04
CA PHE A 55 -23.63 -13.72 3.81
C PHE A 55 -22.55 -14.73 3.42
N PHE A 56 -22.89 -16.02 3.31
CA PHE A 56 -21.96 -17.05 2.83
C PHE A 56 -21.64 -16.89 1.35
N TYR A 57 -22.60 -16.47 0.51
CA TYR A 57 -22.36 -16.16 -0.89
C TYR A 57 -21.44 -14.94 -1.04
N SER A 58 -21.63 -13.89 -0.24
CA SER A 58 -20.73 -12.73 -0.22
C SER A 58 -19.37 -13.13 0.33
N GLN A 59 -19.30 -13.90 1.42
CA GLN A 59 -18.03 -14.42 1.96
C GLN A 59 -17.31 -15.30 0.94
N LEU A 60 -17.99 -16.17 0.20
CA LEU A 60 -17.39 -16.98 -0.88
C LEU A 60 -16.97 -16.13 -2.09
N GLN A 61 -17.65 -15.01 -2.36
CA GLN A 61 -17.20 -14.03 -3.36
C GLN A 61 -15.99 -13.22 -2.88
N PHE A 62 -15.91 -12.91 -1.58
CA PHE A 62 -14.79 -12.20 -0.94
C PHE A 62 -13.58 -13.12 -0.72
N ASP A 63 -13.76 -14.40 -0.41
CA ASP A 63 -12.66 -15.37 -0.27
C ASP A 63 -12.02 -15.70 -1.63
N ASN A 64 -12.78 -15.63 -2.73
CA ASN A 64 -12.25 -15.74 -4.10
C ASN A 64 -11.78 -14.40 -4.69
N LYS A 65 -11.91 -13.32 -3.93
CA LYS A 65 -11.38 -12.00 -4.29
C LYS A 65 -10.80 -11.39 -3.03
N LEU A 66 -9.56 -11.77 -2.74
CA LEU A 66 -8.69 -11.03 -1.82
C LEU A 66 -8.32 -9.64 -2.41
N HIS A 67 -9.29 -8.95 -3.03
CA HIS A 67 -9.15 -7.55 -3.39
C HIS A 67 -9.34 -6.75 -2.10
N LEU A 68 -8.27 -6.66 -1.31
CA LEU A 68 -8.04 -5.45 -0.54
C LEU A 68 -8.25 -4.30 -1.52
N SER A 69 -9.12 -3.34 -1.19
CA SER A 69 -9.22 -2.17 -2.05
C SER A 69 -7.83 -1.56 -2.17
N SER A 70 -7.52 -0.95 -3.31
CA SER A 70 -6.19 -0.37 -3.57
C SER A 70 -5.73 0.63 -2.49
N ASN A 71 -6.68 1.19 -1.73
CA ASN A 71 -6.45 2.09 -0.60
C ASN A 71 -6.28 1.40 0.77
N GLU A 72 -6.53 0.10 0.86
CA GLU A 72 -6.46 -0.71 2.09
C GLU A 72 -5.24 -1.64 2.14
N LEU A 73 -4.32 -1.53 1.17
CA LEU A 73 -3.08 -2.29 1.20
C LEU A 73 -2.30 -2.01 2.50
N PRO A 74 -1.80 -3.05 3.19
CA PRO A 74 -1.03 -2.86 4.40
C PRO A 74 0.29 -2.16 4.09
N ILE A 75 0.63 -1.16 4.91
CA ILE A 75 1.91 -0.44 4.85
C ILE A 75 2.89 -1.15 5.77
N LEU A 76 4.09 -1.47 5.28
CA LEU A 76 5.16 -2.16 6.01
C LEU A 76 4.74 -3.55 6.50
N ASP A 77 4.10 -4.34 5.65
CA ASP A 77 3.62 -5.67 6.04
C ASP A 77 4.79 -6.63 6.30
N GLU A 78 4.81 -7.23 7.49
CA GLU A 78 5.88 -8.14 7.91
C GLU A 78 5.83 -9.45 7.13
N GLU A 79 4.63 -9.96 6.84
CA GLU A 79 4.46 -11.22 6.11
C GLU A 79 4.92 -11.05 4.66
N GLU A 80 4.55 -9.93 4.03
CA GLU A 80 5.02 -9.53 2.70
C GLU A 80 6.56 -9.43 2.65
N ILE A 81 7.18 -8.76 3.62
CA ILE A 81 8.65 -8.64 3.70
C ILE A 81 9.31 -10.01 3.88
N SER A 82 8.80 -10.82 4.81
CA SER A 82 9.37 -12.15 5.11
C SER A 82 9.34 -13.06 3.88
N LEU A 83 8.21 -13.08 3.17
CA LEU A 83 8.05 -13.94 2.02
C LEU A 83 8.88 -13.47 0.84
N ASN A 84 8.87 -12.17 0.53
CA ASN A 84 9.67 -11.65 -0.58
C ASN A 84 11.19 -11.88 -0.34
N LEU A 85 11.66 -11.84 0.90
CA LEU A 85 13.04 -12.21 1.24
C LEU A 85 13.34 -13.68 0.93
N ASN A 86 12.38 -14.59 1.18
CA ASN A 86 12.54 -16.01 0.87
C ASN A 86 12.52 -16.26 -0.65
N VAL A 87 11.64 -15.58 -1.39
CA VAL A 87 11.56 -15.69 -2.86
C VAL A 87 12.80 -15.09 -3.53
N TYR A 88 13.20 -13.88 -3.13
CA TYR A 88 14.36 -13.19 -3.70
C TYR A 88 15.69 -13.85 -3.28
N ASN A 89 15.72 -14.42 -2.07
CA ASN A 89 16.86 -15.12 -1.48
C ASN A 89 18.20 -14.36 -1.66
N PRO A 90 18.35 -13.15 -1.09
CA PRO A 90 19.53 -12.32 -1.31
C PRO A 90 20.79 -13.00 -0.77
N GLN A 91 21.79 -13.18 -1.63
CA GLN A 91 23.03 -13.89 -1.31
C GLN A 91 24.07 -13.04 -0.54
N SER A 92 23.79 -11.75 -0.34
CA SER A 92 24.69 -10.82 0.36
C SER A 92 23.91 -9.84 1.24
N GLU A 93 24.55 -9.32 2.28
CA GLU A 93 23.98 -8.27 3.14
C GLU A 93 23.60 -7.03 2.32
N GLN A 94 24.42 -6.67 1.33
CA GLN A 94 24.15 -5.55 0.44
C GLN A 94 22.88 -5.77 -0.38
N SER A 95 22.75 -6.92 -1.06
CA SER A 95 21.54 -7.27 -1.85
C SER A 95 20.30 -7.29 -0.97
N ARG A 96 20.46 -7.75 0.27
CA ARG A 96 19.40 -7.82 1.27
C ARG A 96 18.94 -6.43 1.73
N ASN A 97 19.88 -5.52 2.00
CA ASN A 97 19.59 -4.12 2.32
C ASN A 97 18.97 -3.37 1.13
N ALA A 98 19.44 -3.63 -0.10
CA ALA A 98 18.87 -3.05 -1.30
C ALA A 98 17.42 -3.49 -1.52
N PHE A 99 17.14 -4.77 -1.33
CA PHE A 99 15.77 -5.31 -1.35
C PHE A 99 14.90 -4.60 -0.33
N PHE A 100 15.34 -4.54 0.94
CA PHE A 100 14.56 -3.91 2.00
C PHE A 100 14.28 -2.43 1.72
N GLN A 101 15.29 -1.67 1.32
CA GLN A 101 15.11 -0.25 1.00
C GLN A 101 14.13 -0.04 -0.15
N THR A 102 14.15 -0.92 -1.17
CA THR A 102 13.18 -0.87 -2.28
C THR A 102 11.76 -1.16 -1.80
N THR A 103 11.57 -2.16 -0.93
CA THR A 103 10.25 -2.46 -0.35
C THR A 103 9.71 -1.30 0.47
N ILE A 104 10.54 -0.72 1.34
CA ILE A 104 10.18 0.45 2.15
C ILE A 104 9.84 1.65 1.25
N GLU A 105 10.60 1.86 0.18
CA GLU A 105 10.36 2.94 -0.79
C GLU A 105 8.99 2.79 -1.48
N MET A 106 8.61 1.56 -1.89
CA MET A 106 7.31 1.31 -2.51
C MET A 106 6.15 1.56 -1.54
N ASP A 107 6.31 1.14 -0.27
CA ASP A 107 5.34 1.44 0.78
C ASP A 107 5.27 2.95 1.08
N ALA A 108 6.40 3.65 0.98
CA ALA A 108 6.45 5.10 1.17
C ALA A 108 5.60 5.82 0.11
N TYR A 109 5.72 5.43 -1.16
CA TYR A 109 4.91 6.02 -2.23
C TYR A 109 3.42 5.82 -2.01
N HIS A 110 3.01 4.60 -1.69
CA HIS A 110 1.61 4.30 -1.44
C HIS A 110 1.07 5.06 -0.22
N ALA A 111 1.77 5.01 0.91
CA ALA A 111 1.38 5.73 2.12
C ALA A 111 1.28 7.24 1.90
N TYR A 112 2.23 7.83 1.16
CA TYR A 112 2.24 9.26 0.90
C TYR A 112 1.15 9.68 -0.10
N ALA A 113 0.91 8.89 -1.15
CA ALA A 113 -0.20 9.12 -2.08
C ALA A 113 -1.56 9.14 -1.36
N LEU A 114 -1.80 8.16 -0.49
CA LEU A 114 -3.01 8.12 0.34
C LEU A 114 -3.13 9.35 1.25
N SER A 115 -2.01 9.78 1.86
CA SER A 115 -1.99 10.97 2.71
C SER A 115 -2.35 12.27 1.98
N LYS A 116 -2.08 12.33 0.67
CA LYS A 116 -2.44 13.43 -0.22
C LYS A 116 -3.87 13.31 -0.78
N GLY A 117 -4.60 12.24 -0.46
CA GLY A 117 -5.91 11.97 -1.03
C GLY A 117 -5.86 11.62 -2.51
N ILE A 118 -4.73 11.09 -3.00
CA ILE A 118 -4.62 10.59 -4.37
C ILE A 118 -5.30 9.23 -4.43
N GLU A 119 -6.46 9.17 -5.09
CA GLU A 119 -7.17 7.92 -5.34
C GLU A 119 -6.50 7.14 -6.46
N ILE A 120 -6.19 5.86 -6.20
CA ILE A 120 -5.61 4.97 -7.19
C ILE A 120 -6.72 4.48 -8.10
N ASN A 121 -6.63 4.81 -9.40
CA ASN A 121 -7.68 4.47 -10.37
C ASN A 121 -7.75 2.96 -10.61
N GLU A 122 -8.88 2.34 -10.24
CA GLU A 122 -9.16 0.91 -10.44
C GLU A 122 -9.04 0.46 -11.91
N GLU A 123 -9.38 1.30 -12.88
CA GLU A 123 -9.21 0.96 -14.30
C GLU A 123 -7.72 0.80 -14.65
N LEU A 124 -6.86 1.63 -14.05
CA LEU A 124 -5.41 1.55 -14.25
C LEU A 124 -4.83 0.30 -13.58
N ILE A 125 -5.36 -0.08 -12.42
CA ILE A 125 -5.00 -1.33 -11.73
C ILE A 125 -5.37 -2.52 -12.60
N ASP A 126 -6.61 -2.61 -13.08
CA ASP A 126 -7.09 -3.70 -13.94
C ASP A 126 -6.30 -3.82 -15.25
N LYS A 127 -5.85 -2.69 -15.80
CA LYS A 127 -4.99 -2.65 -16.99
C LYS A 127 -3.60 -3.18 -16.67
N ASN A 128 -2.95 -2.68 -15.62
CA ASN A 128 -1.62 -3.12 -15.21
C ASN A 128 -1.62 -4.59 -14.79
N ARG A 129 -2.65 -5.05 -14.07
CA ARG A 129 -2.83 -6.46 -13.70
C ARG A 129 -2.75 -7.37 -14.93
N ARG A 130 -3.47 -7.03 -16.00
CA ARG A 130 -3.49 -7.83 -17.25
C ARG A 130 -2.15 -7.84 -17.98
N ILE A 131 -1.42 -6.73 -17.96
CA ILE A 131 -0.10 -6.61 -18.60
C ILE A 131 0.92 -7.38 -17.77
N SER A 132 1.05 -7.05 -16.49
CA SER A 132 2.01 -7.68 -15.58
C SER A 132 1.79 -9.18 -15.47
N LYS A 133 0.53 -9.66 -15.41
CA LYS A 133 0.26 -11.11 -15.37
C LYS A 133 0.80 -11.82 -16.61
N ARG A 134 0.58 -11.26 -17.80
CA ARG A 134 1.13 -11.80 -19.05
C ARG A 134 2.66 -11.79 -19.06
N ASP A 135 3.26 -10.72 -18.57
CA ASP A 135 4.72 -10.58 -18.55
C ASP A 135 5.36 -11.59 -17.56
N PHE A 136 4.70 -11.85 -16.43
CA PHE A 136 5.13 -12.83 -15.43
C PHE A 136 4.81 -14.28 -15.81
N GLU A 137 3.76 -14.54 -16.59
CA GLU A 137 3.48 -15.89 -17.12
C GLU A 137 4.64 -16.41 -17.97
N ASN A 138 5.38 -15.53 -18.66
CA ASN A 138 6.59 -15.92 -19.39
C ASN A 138 7.75 -16.32 -18.46
N GLN A 139 7.73 -15.94 -17.18
CA GLN A 139 8.71 -16.37 -16.18
C GLN A 139 8.41 -17.76 -15.61
N LEU A 140 7.23 -18.33 -15.90
CA LEU A 140 6.91 -19.72 -15.52
C LEU A 140 7.78 -20.75 -16.25
N GLU A 141 8.53 -20.34 -17.28
CA GLU A 141 9.53 -21.20 -17.91
C GLU A 141 10.85 -21.25 -17.11
N ASP A 142 11.01 -20.40 -16.08
CA ASP A 142 12.18 -20.37 -15.20
C ASP A 142 12.07 -21.43 -14.09
N GLU A 143 12.98 -22.40 -14.11
CA GLU A 143 13.05 -23.50 -13.13
C GLU A 143 13.30 -23.00 -11.71
N HIS A 144 14.10 -21.94 -11.53
CA HIS A 144 14.37 -21.37 -10.20
C HIS A 144 13.11 -20.74 -9.60
N PHE A 145 12.35 -20.01 -10.42
CA PHE A 145 11.10 -19.38 -9.98
C PHE A 145 10.06 -20.43 -9.58
N ASN A 146 9.85 -21.45 -10.41
CA ASN A 146 8.92 -22.54 -10.11
C ASN A 146 9.32 -23.32 -8.85
N ASN A 147 10.61 -23.61 -8.66
CA ASN A 147 11.10 -24.28 -7.46
C ASN A 147 10.86 -23.43 -6.20
N SER A 148 11.03 -22.11 -6.31
CA SER A 148 10.77 -21.17 -5.20
C SER A 148 9.28 -21.18 -4.82
N LEU A 149 8.38 -21.08 -5.80
CA LEU A 149 6.94 -21.18 -5.57
C LEU A 149 6.55 -22.52 -4.92
N ALA A 150 7.09 -23.63 -5.43
CA ALA A 150 6.84 -24.96 -4.89
C ALA A 150 7.30 -25.09 -3.42
N SER A 151 8.47 -24.54 -3.08
CA SER A 151 8.99 -24.53 -1.70
C SER A 151 8.16 -23.70 -0.73
N LEU A 152 7.43 -22.70 -1.25
CA LEU A 152 6.55 -21.84 -0.48
C LEU A 152 5.10 -22.36 -0.46
N GLU A 153 4.85 -23.50 -1.12
CA GLU A 153 3.52 -24.09 -1.27
C GLU A 153 2.51 -23.12 -1.91
N LEU A 154 2.96 -22.28 -2.84
CA LEU A 154 2.13 -21.29 -3.54
C LEU A 154 1.96 -21.63 -5.02
N THR A 155 0.76 -21.41 -5.52
CA THR A 155 0.52 -21.34 -6.96
C THR A 155 0.97 -19.99 -7.53
N PHE A 156 1.15 -19.92 -8.85
CA PHE A 156 1.45 -18.66 -9.53
C PHE A 156 0.37 -17.60 -9.31
N ASP A 157 -0.90 -17.98 -9.41
CA ASP A 157 -2.02 -17.06 -9.23
C ASP A 157 -2.03 -16.48 -7.81
N GLU A 158 -1.83 -17.32 -6.80
CA GLU A 158 -1.74 -16.85 -5.41
C GLU A 158 -0.53 -15.94 -5.17
N TYR A 159 0.62 -16.26 -5.75
CA TYR A 159 1.80 -15.41 -5.66
C TYR A 159 1.56 -14.06 -6.35
N PHE A 160 0.94 -14.08 -7.53
CA PHE A 160 0.65 -12.88 -8.28
C PHE A 160 -0.32 -11.97 -7.53
N GLU A 161 -1.44 -12.50 -7.04
CA GLU A 161 -2.46 -11.73 -6.32
C GLU A 161 -1.95 -11.20 -4.97
N LYS A 162 -1.17 -11.99 -4.23
CA LYS A 162 -0.71 -11.59 -2.90
C LYS A 162 0.49 -10.65 -2.92
N TYR A 163 1.35 -10.69 -3.95
CA TYR A 163 2.63 -9.97 -3.92
C TYR A 163 2.85 -9.08 -5.12
N ILE A 164 2.55 -9.55 -6.33
CA ILE A 164 2.78 -8.76 -7.55
C ILE A 164 1.73 -7.68 -7.73
N GLU A 165 0.45 -7.98 -7.47
CA GLU A 165 -0.63 -7.00 -7.58
C GLU A 165 -0.48 -5.84 -6.58
N PRO A 166 -0.22 -6.06 -5.27
CA PRO A 166 0.08 -4.98 -4.34
C PRO A 166 1.29 -4.14 -4.76
N LEU A 167 2.37 -4.76 -5.23
CA LEU A 167 3.55 -4.04 -5.71
C LEU A 167 3.22 -3.15 -6.92
N ASN A 168 2.40 -3.65 -7.85
CA ASN A 168 1.94 -2.86 -9.00
C ASN A 168 1.09 -1.66 -8.56
N ILE A 169 0.23 -1.82 -7.55
CA ILE A 169 -0.57 -0.73 -6.99
C ILE A 169 0.34 0.34 -6.35
N LYS A 170 1.35 -0.08 -5.57
CA LYS A 170 2.38 0.81 -5.02
C LYS A 170 3.15 1.57 -6.13
N GLY A 171 3.45 0.89 -7.24
CA GLY A 171 4.04 1.52 -8.43
C GLY A 171 3.11 2.51 -9.16
N ILE A 172 1.79 2.27 -9.17
CA ILE A 172 0.82 3.25 -9.68
C ILE A 172 0.82 4.50 -8.78
N ALA A 173 0.82 4.33 -7.46
CA ALA A 173 0.89 5.45 -6.52
C ALA A 173 2.13 6.32 -6.76
N GLN A 174 3.30 5.72 -6.99
CA GLN A 174 4.51 6.44 -7.39
C GLN A 174 4.29 7.27 -8.66
N ASN A 175 3.70 6.68 -9.70
CA ASN A 175 3.45 7.37 -10.96
C ASN A 175 2.49 8.56 -10.80
N GLU A 176 1.45 8.43 -9.99
CA GLU A 176 0.54 9.55 -9.70
C GLU A 176 1.22 10.65 -8.88
N LEU A 177 2.08 10.30 -7.93
CA LEU A 177 2.92 11.27 -7.20
C LEU A 177 3.90 12.00 -8.13
N LEU A 178 4.49 11.30 -9.11
CA LEU A 178 5.35 11.92 -10.12
C LEU A 178 4.58 12.91 -10.99
N LYS A 179 3.35 12.56 -11.41
CA LYS A 179 2.47 13.49 -12.13
C LYS A 179 2.11 14.71 -11.28
N ASP A 180 1.81 14.52 -10.00
CA ASP A 180 1.55 15.63 -9.06
C ASP A 180 2.77 16.54 -8.90
N TYR A 181 3.96 15.96 -8.75
CA TYR A 181 5.21 16.70 -8.69
C TYR A 181 5.47 17.49 -9.98
N GLN A 182 5.30 16.88 -11.14
CA GLN A 182 5.48 17.54 -12.44
C GLN A 182 4.45 18.65 -12.68
N LYS A 183 3.25 18.59 -12.11
CA LYS A 183 2.31 19.73 -12.14
C LYS A 183 2.83 20.93 -11.35
N ARG A 184 3.59 20.70 -10.27
CA ARG A 184 4.23 21.76 -9.47
C ARG A 184 5.51 22.28 -10.12
N TYR A 185 6.24 21.42 -10.82
CA TYR A 185 7.53 21.69 -11.46
C TYR A 185 7.56 21.15 -12.89
N GLU A 186 6.88 21.85 -13.81
CA GLU A 186 6.60 21.38 -15.18
C GLU A 186 7.86 21.01 -15.98
N ASN A 187 8.96 21.73 -15.72
CA ASN A 187 10.22 21.55 -16.44
C ASN A 187 11.22 20.65 -15.70
N SER A 188 10.83 19.99 -14.60
CA SER A 188 11.72 19.13 -13.81
C SER A 188 12.31 18.01 -14.67
N PHE A 189 13.59 17.72 -14.47
CA PHE A 189 14.18 16.53 -15.08
C PHE A 189 13.59 15.26 -14.45
N PRO A 190 13.44 14.15 -15.21
CA PRO A 190 12.87 12.90 -14.69
C PRO A 190 13.57 12.39 -13.43
N LEU A 191 14.92 12.37 -13.42
CA LEU A 191 15.69 11.98 -12.25
C LEU A 191 15.43 12.88 -11.02
N HIS A 192 15.35 14.20 -11.22
CA HIS A 192 15.07 15.14 -10.13
C HIS A 192 13.65 15.00 -9.59
N ALA A 193 12.66 14.80 -10.47
CA ALA A 193 11.28 14.53 -10.05
C ALA A 193 11.18 13.23 -9.24
N TYR A 194 11.84 12.16 -9.70
CA TYR A 194 11.93 10.89 -8.97
C TYR A 194 12.55 11.07 -7.59
N LEU A 195 13.71 11.74 -7.49
CA LEU A 195 14.38 11.97 -6.21
C LEU A 195 13.56 12.87 -5.27
N GLY A 196 12.89 13.88 -5.80
CA GLY A 196 12.00 14.76 -5.03
C GLY A 196 10.81 14.00 -4.46
N VAL A 197 10.12 13.20 -5.28
CA VAL A 197 9.00 12.35 -4.84
C VAL A 197 9.46 11.29 -3.83
N LYS A 198 10.60 10.63 -4.09
CA LYS A 198 11.21 9.67 -3.16
C LYS A 198 11.46 10.32 -1.80
N LYS A 199 12.06 11.51 -1.77
CA LYS A 199 12.33 12.23 -0.52
C LYS A 199 11.04 12.54 0.23
N GLU A 200 10.07 13.20 -0.41
CA GLU A 200 8.80 13.55 0.23
C GLU A 200 8.07 12.31 0.80
N ALA A 201 8.03 11.22 0.03
CA ALA A 201 7.40 9.97 0.44
C ALA A 201 8.11 9.30 1.63
N MET A 202 9.44 9.21 1.57
CA MET A 202 10.24 8.61 2.64
C MET A 202 10.19 9.45 3.93
N ASP A 203 10.23 10.77 3.82
CA ASP A 203 10.08 11.69 4.96
C ASP A 203 8.71 11.49 5.63
N TYR A 204 7.64 11.35 4.84
CA TYR A 204 6.30 11.04 5.36
C TYR A 204 6.26 9.68 6.07
N LEU A 205 6.75 8.62 5.40
CA LEU A 205 6.71 7.26 5.94
C LEU A 205 7.52 7.16 7.25
N THR A 206 8.72 7.72 7.28
CA THR A 206 9.59 7.69 8.47
C THR A 206 9.00 8.49 9.63
N ALA A 207 8.34 9.62 9.35
CA ALA A 207 7.65 10.39 10.39
C ALA A 207 6.42 9.68 10.96
N LYS A 208 5.68 8.93 10.14
CA LYS A 208 4.42 8.28 10.55
C LYS A 208 4.57 6.88 11.12
N PHE A 209 5.56 6.12 10.64
CA PHE A 209 5.71 4.70 10.94
C PHE A 209 7.05 4.36 11.60
N VAL A 210 7.68 5.33 12.29
CA VAL A 210 9.00 5.19 12.92
C VAL A 210 9.14 3.90 13.75
N ASP A 211 8.16 3.60 14.61
CA ASP A 211 8.21 2.44 15.50
C ASP A 211 8.17 1.11 14.72
N LYS A 212 7.35 1.06 13.66
CA LYS A 212 7.22 -0.13 12.80
C LYS A 212 8.48 -0.34 11.97
N ILE A 213 9.05 0.73 11.43
CA ILE A 213 10.33 0.69 10.71
C ILE A 213 11.44 0.19 11.64
N ASP A 214 11.54 0.72 12.86
CA ASP A 214 12.56 0.29 13.82
C ASP A 214 12.38 -1.15 14.29
N TYR A 215 11.13 -1.62 14.44
CA TYR A 215 10.84 -3.02 14.70
C TYR A 215 11.33 -3.92 13.55
N LEU A 216 10.97 -3.60 12.30
CA LEU A 216 11.36 -4.39 11.12
C LEU A 216 12.88 -4.41 10.93
N LYS A 217 13.56 -3.27 11.10
CA LYS A 217 15.03 -3.17 11.06
C LYS A 217 15.68 -4.10 12.07
N LYS A 218 15.17 -4.16 13.30
CA LYS A 218 15.71 -5.04 14.36
C LYS A 218 15.42 -6.51 14.06
N LYS A 219 14.19 -6.83 13.62
CA LYS A 219 13.76 -8.21 13.36
C LYS A 219 14.50 -8.84 12.20
N PHE A 220 14.62 -8.13 11.08
CA PHE A 220 15.24 -8.64 9.87
C PHE A 220 16.71 -8.22 9.69
N GLN A 221 17.26 -7.43 10.63
CA GLN A 221 18.65 -6.96 10.63
C GLN A 221 19.01 -6.14 9.39
N PHE A 222 18.15 -5.20 9.01
CA PHE A 222 18.36 -4.34 7.84
C PHE A 222 18.85 -2.94 8.20
N SER A 223 19.55 -2.35 7.24
CA SER A 223 19.98 -0.95 7.28
C SER A 223 19.15 -0.08 6.34
N MET A 224 18.79 1.11 6.85
CA MET A 224 18.18 2.19 6.08
C MET A 224 19.23 3.17 5.52
N ASN A 225 20.52 2.94 5.80
CA ASN A 225 21.58 3.76 5.23
C ASN A 225 21.73 3.42 3.73
N PRO A 226 21.53 4.39 2.81
CA PRO A 226 21.61 4.12 1.37
C PRO A 226 22.94 3.48 0.93
N LYS A 227 24.04 3.82 1.62
CA LYS A 227 25.39 3.30 1.34
C LYS A 227 25.50 1.78 1.57
N ASP A 228 24.61 1.20 2.38
CA ASP A 228 24.63 -0.23 2.70
C ASP A 228 23.84 -1.06 1.67
N ALA A 229 23.07 -0.41 0.79
CA ALA A 229 22.30 -1.04 -0.29
C ALA A 229 23.01 -0.94 -1.65
N TYR A 230 23.65 0.20 -1.93
CA TYR A 230 24.31 0.45 -3.21
C TYR A 230 25.74 0.95 -3.00
N VAL A 231 26.70 0.26 -3.62
CA VAL A 231 28.04 0.81 -3.89
C VAL A 231 27.95 1.57 -5.20
N SER A 232 27.44 2.79 -5.15
CA SER A 232 27.54 3.71 -6.28
C SER A 232 28.88 4.43 -6.24
N ASP A 233 29.59 4.48 -7.37
CA ASP A 233 30.83 5.24 -7.48
C ASP A 233 30.59 6.71 -7.10
N THR A 234 31.20 7.13 -6.00
CA THR A 234 31.15 8.52 -5.53
C THR A 234 31.94 9.41 -6.49
N LYS A 235 31.29 10.44 -7.00
CA LYS A 235 31.85 11.42 -7.92
C LYS A 235 31.83 12.80 -7.29
N TYR A 236 32.73 13.65 -7.76
CA TYR A 236 32.94 14.99 -7.21
C TYR A 236 32.90 16.03 -8.33
N LYS A 237 32.29 17.17 -8.04
CA LYS A 237 32.24 18.34 -8.93
C LYS A 237 32.50 19.60 -8.14
N THR A 238 33.60 20.28 -8.44
CA THR A 238 33.84 21.64 -7.92
C THR A 238 33.60 22.67 -9.02
N GLY A 239 32.81 23.69 -8.73
CA GLY A 239 32.48 24.71 -9.73
C GLY A 239 31.64 25.85 -9.14
N TYR A 240 31.17 26.73 -10.01
CA TYR A 240 30.29 27.82 -9.63
C TYR A 240 28.83 27.43 -9.89
N VAL A 241 27.94 27.85 -9.00
CA VAL A 241 26.50 27.88 -9.26
C VAL A 241 26.22 28.98 -10.26
N VAL A 242 25.77 28.61 -11.45
CA VAL A 242 25.57 29.58 -12.55
C VAL A 242 24.11 29.85 -12.84
N ALA A 243 23.22 28.94 -12.41
CA ALA A 243 21.78 29.11 -12.49
C ALA A 243 21.10 28.40 -11.31
N ILE A 244 20.00 28.98 -10.84
CA ILE A 244 19.05 28.38 -9.91
C ILE A 244 17.68 28.53 -10.55
N GLU A 245 17.01 27.40 -10.75
CA GLU A 245 15.64 27.30 -11.23
C GLU A 245 14.74 26.78 -10.09
N GLU A 246 13.45 26.57 -10.35
CA GLU A 246 12.45 26.29 -9.32
C GLU A 246 12.83 25.12 -8.38
N ASP A 247 13.32 24.01 -8.94
CA ASP A 247 13.65 22.78 -8.23
C ASP A 247 15.07 22.28 -8.43
N ARG A 248 15.92 23.04 -9.14
CA ARG A 248 17.28 22.62 -9.51
C ARG A 248 18.26 23.78 -9.61
N PHE A 249 19.55 23.45 -9.61
CA PHE A 249 20.63 24.40 -9.84
C PHE A 249 21.72 23.81 -10.73
N LEU A 250 22.42 24.65 -11.47
CA LEU A 250 23.45 24.27 -12.42
C LEU A 250 24.83 24.62 -11.87
N VAL A 251 25.75 23.64 -11.89
CA VAL A 251 27.16 23.84 -11.53
C VAL A 251 28.07 23.65 -12.74
N VAL A 252 28.91 24.65 -12.99
CA VAL A 252 29.88 24.66 -14.10
C VAL A 252 31.30 24.85 -13.53
N SER A 253 32.25 24.06 -14.00
CA SER A 253 33.64 24.13 -13.51
C SER A 253 34.47 25.10 -14.33
N GLY A 254 35.51 25.66 -13.71
CA GLY A 254 36.45 26.60 -14.31
C GLY A 254 36.09 28.06 -14.09
N GLU A 255 36.81 28.96 -14.77
CA GLU A 255 36.57 30.40 -14.70
C GLU A 255 35.29 30.75 -15.48
N VAL A 256 34.19 30.90 -14.74
CA VAL A 256 32.86 31.23 -15.29
C VAL A 256 32.22 32.42 -14.61
N LYS A 257 32.83 32.97 -13.55
CA LYS A 257 32.26 34.06 -12.75
C LYS A 257 31.88 35.28 -13.60
N ASP A 258 32.74 35.64 -14.56
CA ASP A 258 32.52 36.79 -15.46
C ASP A 258 31.54 36.47 -16.61
N LEU A 259 31.14 35.21 -16.76
CA LEU A 259 30.17 34.77 -17.78
C LEU A 259 28.73 34.70 -17.22
N ILE A 260 28.59 34.70 -15.88
CA ILE A 260 27.29 34.63 -15.20
C ILE A 260 26.47 35.88 -15.53
N GLY A 261 25.26 35.67 -16.06
CA GLY A 261 24.37 36.75 -16.49
C GLY A 261 24.72 37.36 -17.85
N HIS A 262 25.71 36.82 -18.57
CA HIS A 262 26.07 37.22 -19.94
C HIS A 262 25.78 36.12 -20.96
N LEU A 263 25.83 34.86 -20.52
CA LEU A 263 25.47 33.69 -21.32
C LEU A 263 24.18 33.05 -20.79
N THR A 264 23.42 32.46 -21.70
CA THR A 264 22.34 31.53 -21.33
C THR A 264 22.91 30.24 -20.74
N ASN A 265 22.06 29.48 -20.03
CA ASN A 265 22.44 28.20 -19.43
C ASN A 265 22.98 27.22 -20.49
N GLU A 266 22.34 27.15 -21.67
CA GLU A 266 22.76 26.28 -22.76
C GLU A 266 24.10 26.70 -23.36
N GLU A 267 24.31 28.00 -23.61
CA GLU A 267 25.58 28.52 -24.11
C GLU A 267 26.71 28.22 -23.13
N MET A 268 26.46 28.35 -21.82
CA MET A 268 27.44 28.08 -20.79
C MET A 268 27.81 26.59 -20.74
N ILE A 269 26.81 25.69 -20.80
CA ILE A 269 27.03 24.24 -20.85
C ILE A 269 27.81 23.85 -22.10
N ASN A 270 27.45 24.40 -23.27
CA ASN A 270 28.09 24.08 -24.54
C ASN A 270 29.52 24.63 -24.63
N GLN A 271 29.78 25.83 -24.11
CA GLN A 271 31.11 26.43 -24.17
C GLN A 271 32.11 25.76 -23.20
N LYS A 272 31.64 25.33 -22.02
CA LYS A 272 32.50 24.72 -20.99
C LYS A 272 32.52 23.20 -21.04
N GLU A 273 31.58 22.61 -21.78
CA GLU A 273 31.42 21.17 -21.99
C GLU A 273 31.31 20.34 -20.69
N ASN A 274 30.85 20.94 -19.58
CA ASN A 274 30.97 20.32 -18.24
C ASN A 274 29.87 20.71 -17.23
N GLY A 275 28.69 21.12 -17.70
CA GLY A 275 27.60 21.55 -16.82
C GLY A 275 26.82 20.38 -16.24
N ILE A 276 26.53 20.43 -14.94
CA ILE A 276 25.74 19.40 -14.24
C ILE A 276 24.62 20.07 -13.42
N TRP A 277 23.39 19.59 -13.64
CA TRP A 277 22.21 19.99 -12.89
C TRP A 277 22.00 19.11 -11.65
N TYR A 278 21.70 19.74 -10.52
CA TYR A 278 21.47 19.12 -9.23
C TYR A 278 20.12 19.56 -8.64
N PRO A 279 19.45 18.73 -7.81
CA PRO A 279 18.18 19.10 -7.18
C PRO A 279 18.39 20.17 -6.09
N LEU A 280 17.49 21.15 -6.01
CA LEU A 280 17.61 22.32 -5.12
C LEU A 280 17.03 22.12 -3.71
N HIS A 281 16.10 21.18 -3.56
CA HIS A 281 15.21 21.06 -2.40
C HIS A 281 15.91 21.14 -1.03
N GLU A 282 17.07 20.51 -0.87
CA GLU A 282 17.77 20.42 0.44
C GLU A 282 18.64 21.64 0.76
N VAL A 283 18.88 22.50 -0.23
CA VAL A 283 19.95 23.51 -0.21
C VAL A 283 19.49 24.89 -0.66
N LYS A 284 18.19 25.05 -0.93
CA LYS A 284 17.56 26.26 -1.44
C LYS A 284 17.93 27.53 -0.66
N ASP A 285 17.96 27.45 0.67
CA ASP A 285 18.22 28.61 1.53
C ASP A 285 19.71 28.94 1.69
N LYS A 286 20.60 28.07 1.20
CA LYS A 286 22.05 28.19 1.38
C LYS A 286 22.77 28.58 0.09
N LEU A 287 22.15 28.42 -1.06
CA LEU A 287 22.76 28.62 -2.37
C LEU A 287 22.30 29.93 -3.02
N ALA A 288 23.27 30.59 -3.65
CA ALA A 288 23.06 31.72 -4.54
C ALA A 288 23.89 31.55 -5.81
N VAL A 289 23.40 32.13 -6.91
CA VAL A 289 24.17 32.25 -8.15
C VAL A 289 25.49 32.97 -7.87
N GLY A 290 26.58 32.44 -8.41
CA GLY A 290 27.95 32.91 -8.18
C GLY A 290 28.66 32.26 -6.98
N ASN A 291 27.99 31.47 -6.15
CA ASN A 291 28.67 30.68 -5.12
C ASN A 291 29.58 29.62 -5.77
N MET A 292 30.78 29.48 -5.23
CA MET A 292 31.63 28.33 -5.54
C MET A 292 31.25 27.19 -4.61
N VAL A 293 31.06 26.00 -5.17
CA VAL A 293 30.58 24.82 -4.45
C VAL A 293 31.42 23.60 -4.80
N SER A 294 31.54 22.68 -3.84
CA SER A 294 32.01 21.33 -4.04
C SER A 294 30.85 20.38 -3.81
N VAL A 295 30.50 19.59 -4.82
CA VAL A 295 29.33 18.70 -4.82
C VAL A 295 29.78 17.26 -4.91
N THR A 296 29.20 16.41 -4.07
CA THR A 296 29.32 14.95 -4.11
C THR A 296 28.04 14.36 -4.67
N TYR A 297 28.16 13.41 -5.59
CA TYR A 297 27.02 12.73 -6.22
C TYR A 297 27.37 11.31 -6.65
N SER A 298 26.35 10.47 -6.85
CA SER A 298 26.50 9.03 -7.09
C SER A 298 25.71 8.54 -8.31
N MET A 299 24.64 9.24 -8.66
CA MET A 299 23.77 8.96 -9.80
C MET A 299 23.86 10.09 -10.81
N GLN A 300 23.86 9.75 -12.10
CA GLN A 300 23.78 10.74 -13.16
C GLN A 300 23.10 10.19 -14.42
N GLU A 301 22.45 11.08 -15.14
CA GLU A 301 21.86 10.85 -16.46
C GLU A 301 22.40 11.87 -17.46
N ARG A 302 22.54 11.46 -18.72
CA ARG A 302 22.92 12.37 -19.81
C ARG A 302 21.68 13.10 -20.33
N LEU A 303 21.74 14.43 -20.41
CA LEU A 303 20.73 15.25 -21.10
C LEU A 303 21.05 15.49 -22.56
N GLY A 304 22.34 15.41 -22.90
CA GLY A 304 22.85 15.70 -24.23
C GLY A 304 24.35 15.41 -24.30
N LYS A 305 25.05 16.04 -25.24
CA LYS A 305 26.48 15.79 -25.44
C LYS A 305 27.32 16.23 -24.23
N TYR A 306 26.94 17.33 -23.58
CA TYR A 306 27.74 17.99 -22.54
C TYR A 306 26.99 18.33 -21.25
N GLY A 307 25.69 18.06 -21.19
CA GLY A 307 24.85 18.31 -20.02
C GLY A 307 24.54 17.00 -19.29
N PHE A 308 24.69 17.02 -17.98
CA PHE A 308 24.27 15.93 -17.10
C PHE A 308 23.25 16.42 -16.08
N VAL A 309 22.40 15.49 -15.63
CA VAL A 309 21.61 15.62 -14.39
C VAL A 309 22.19 14.65 -13.41
N ALA A 310 22.35 15.06 -12.15
CA ALA A 310 22.82 14.21 -11.08
C ALA A 310 21.94 14.35 -9.84
N ASN A 311 22.01 13.34 -8.97
CA ASN A 311 21.53 13.48 -7.60
C ASN A 311 22.48 14.37 -6.79
N LEU A 312 22.07 14.72 -5.57
CA LEU A 312 22.89 15.49 -4.63
C LEU A 312 23.08 14.64 -3.37
N ASP A 313 24.31 14.18 -3.12
CA ASP A 313 24.63 13.46 -1.88
C ASP A 313 25.09 14.44 -0.80
N GLU A 314 26.03 15.32 -1.14
CA GLU A 314 26.58 16.33 -0.23
C GLU A 314 26.97 17.59 -1.01
N ILE A 315 26.96 18.76 -0.34
CA ILE A 315 27.45 20.02 -0.89
C ILE A 315 28.14 20.87 0.17
N GLU A 316 29.24 21.49 -0.25
CA GLU A 316 29.98 22.46 0.55
C GLU A 316 30.14 23.76 -0.23
N ILE A 317 29.89 24.90 0.42
CA ILE A 317 30.18 26.22 -0.16
C ILE A 317 31.64 26.55 0.10
N VAL A 318 32.40 26.69 -0.97
CA VAL A 318 33.82 27.04 -0.93
C VAL A 318 33.92 28.56 -0.74
N LYS A 319 34.57 28.99 0.34
CA LYS A 319 34.73 30.41 0.70
C LYS A 319 35.82 31.09 -0.11
#